data_AF-A0A9N9ICK1-F1
#
_entry.id   AF-A0A9N9ICK1-F1
#
_cell.length_a   1.000
_cell.length_b   1.000
_cell.length_c   1.000
_cell.angle_alpha   90.00
_cell.angle_beta   90.00
_cell.angle_gamma   90.00
#
_symmetry.space_group_name_H-M   'P 1'
#
loop_
_entity.id
_entity.type
_entity.pdbx_description
1 polymer ?
#
loop_
_entity_poly.entity_id
_entity_poly.type
_entity_poly.pdbx_seq_one_letter_code
_entity_poly.pdbx_strand_id
1 'polypeptide(L)'
;MADIEEIIDLYAEIPSFHEKYSGLLKQLPPSIINEAWKRLTTRKRNSLSAIDASYEDPSIEALLRREIVRYDQKKKRQLTNSLYIYSMETVTQTGTTDFSDKVDKATQTEDINFLAKIEQANILLMSAINILASLRS
;
A
#
# COMPACT_ATOMS: atom_id res chain seq x y z
N MET A 1 17.05 13.42 18.74
CA MET A 1 17.98 12.37 18.28
C MET A 1 17.08 11.18 18.02
N ALA A 2 16.80 10.83 16.77
CA ALA A 2 15.97 9.66 16.50
C ALA A 2 16.78 8.44 16.93
N ASP A 3 16.31 7.74 17.96
CA ASP A 3 17.00 6.55 18.47
C ASP A 3 16.97 5.47 17.38
N ILE A 4 18.03 4.67 17.31
CA ILE A 4 18.18 3.59 16.31
C ILE A 4 16.94 2.68 16.29
N GLU A 5 16.26 2.51 17.43
CA GLU A 5 14.99 1.78 17.55
C GLU A 5 13.85 2.43 16.76
N GLU A 6 13.74 3.76 16.76
CA GLU A 6 12.74 4.52 15.98
C GLU A 6 12.96 4.33 14.46
N ILE A 7 14.22 4.24 14.04
CA ILE A 7 14.58 3.96 12.63
C ILE A 7 14.23 2.51 12.28
N ILE A 8 14.53 1.54 13.15
CA ILE A 8 14.21 0.12 12.93
C ILE A 8 12.69 -0.06 12.84
N ASP A 9 11.91 0.56 13.73
CA ASP A 9 10.45 0.49 13.72
C ASP A 9 9.85 1.13 12.47
N LEU A 10 10.40 2.27 12.02
CA LEU A 10 9.98 2.93 10.77
C LEU A 10 10.23 2.04 9.54
N TYR A 11 11.38 1.35 9.49
CA TYR A 11 11.70 0.44 8.39
C TYR A 11 10.93 -0.88 8.47
N ALA A 12 10.54 -1.35 9.67
CA ALA A 12 9.69 -2.53 9.84
C ALA A 12 8.26 -2.32 9.31
N GLU A 13 7.79 -1.07 9.25
CA GLU A 13 6.51 -0.72 8.62
C GLU A 13 6.52 -0.75 7.09
N ILE A 14 7.70 -0.75 6.45
CA ILE A 14 7.81 -0.78 4.99
C ILE A 14 7.72 -2.24 4.52
N PRO A 15 6.75 -2.58 3.65
CA PRO A 15 6.63 -3.94 3.13
C PRO A 15 7.87 -4.39 2.36
N SER A 16 8.52 -5.46 2.83
CA SER A 16 9.76 -6.00 2.24
C SER A 16 9.50 -7.37 1.63
N PHE A 17 8.72 -7.42 0.55
CA PHE A 17 8.41 -8.65 -0.17
C PHE A 17 9.60 -9.11 -1.02
N HIS A 18 9.76 -10.43 -1.20
CA HIS A 18 10.76 -11.01 -2.11
C HIS A 18 10.60 -10.51 -3.55
N GLU A 19 11.70 -10.33 -4.27
CA GLU A 19 11.74 -9.79 -5.64
C GLU A 19 10.89 -10.59 -6.63
N LYS A 20 10.77 -11.91 -6.42
CA LYS A 20 9.93 -12.78 -7.28
C LYS A 20 8.47 -12.33 -7.36
N TYR A 21 7.97 -11.62 -6.34
CA TYR A 21 6.60 -11.14 -6.28
C TYR A 21 6.41 -9.78 -6.96
N SER A 22 7.49 -9.14 -7.43
CA SER A 22 7.45 -7.81 -8.06
C SER A 22 6.40 -7.70 -9.18
N GLY A 23 6.24 -8.75 -9.99
CA GLY A 23 5.21 -8.79 -11.04
C GLY A 23 3.77 -8.79 -10.52
N LEU A 24 3.52 -9.38 -9.34
CA LEU A 24 2.22 -9.35 -8.68
C LEU A 24 1.99 -8.01 -7.98
N LEU A 25 3.02 -7.48 -7.30
CA LEU A 25 2.93 -6.22 -6.57
C LEU A 25 2.62 -5.03 -7.50
N LYS A 26 3.17 -5.00 -8.72
CA LYS A 26 2.87 -3.97 -9.73
C LYS A 26 1.39 -3.90 -10.15
N GLN A 27 0.61 -4.95 -9.88
CA GLN A 27 -0.82 -5.01 -10.20
C GLN A 27 -1.70 -4.49 -9.06
N LEU A 28 -1.12 -4.23 -7.88
CA LEU A 28 -1.84 -3.80 -6.70
C LEU A 28 -1.52 -2.34 -6.35
N PRO A 29 -2.51 -1.58 -5.86
CA PRO A 29 -2.24 -0.27 -5.29
C PRO A 29 -1.45 -0.39 -3.96
N PRO A 30 -0.65 0.63 -3.59
CA PRO A 30 0.20 0.61 -2.39
C PRO A 30 -0.57 0.29 -1.08
N SER A 31 -1.78 0.81 -0.93
CA SER A 31 -2.65 0.54 0.23
C SER A 31 -2.92 -0.96 0.44
N ILE A 32 -3.21 -1.70 -0.63
CA ILE A 32 -3.48 -3.14 -0.57
C ILE A 32 -2.19 -3.92 -0.27
N ILE A 33 -1.05 -3.47 -0.80
CA ILE A 33 0.26 -4.07 -0.51
C ILE A 33 0.58 -3.95 0.98
N ASN A 34 0.36 -2.77 1.57
CA ASN A 34 0.58 -2.54 2.99
C ASN A 34 -0.39 -3.35 3.86
N GLU A 35 -1.67 -3.39 3.50
CA GLU A 35 -2.65 -4.21 4.22
C GLU A 35 -2.30 -5.71 4.17
N ALA A 36 -1.88 -6.21 3.00
CA ALA A 36 -1.41 -7.58 2.83
C ALA A 36 -0.18 -7.87 3.71
N TRP A 37 0.79 -6.96 3.74
CA TRP A 37 1.96 -7.07 4.61
C TRP A 37 1.58 -7.12 6.09
N LYS A 38 0.75 -6.18 6.55
CA LYS A 38 0.23 -6.16 7.93
C LYS A 38 -0.48 -7.47 8.26
N ARG A 39 -1.30 -8.00 7.36
CA ARG A 39 -1.99 -9.28 7.58
C ARG A 39 -1.04 -10.47 7.69
N LEU A 40 0.11 -10.45 7.01
CA LEU A 40 1.14 -11.49 7.10
C LEU A 40 1.90 -11.40 8.43
N THR A 41 2.27 -10.19 8.84
CA THR A 41 3.14 -9.97 10.01
C THR A 41 2.37 -9.92 11.34
N THR A 42 1.11 -9.48 11.33
CA THR A 42 0.28 -9.35 12.55
C THR A 42 -0.70 -10.51 12.76
N ARG A 43 -0.61 -11.57 11.94
CA ARG A 43 -1.55 -12.70 11.98
C ARG A 43 -1.52 -13.40 13.34
N LYS A 44 -2.66 -13.46 14.03
CA LYS A 44 -2.80 -14.10 15.36
C LYS A 44 -2.36 -15.58 15.41
N ARG A 45 -2.36 -16.28 14.29
CA ARG A 45 -1.83 -17.65 14.12
C ARG A 45 -0.98 -17.66 12.86
N ASN A 46 0.27 -18.10 12.97
CA ASN A 46 1.25 -18.14 11.87
C ASN A 46 1.57 -16.74 11.30
N SER A 47 1.86 -15.78 12.16
CA SER A 47 2.53 -14.54 11.76
C SER A 47 3.89 -14.89 11.20
N LEU A 48 4.18 -14.44 9.99
CA LEU A 48 5.54 -14.48 9.47
C LEU A 48 6.32 -13.32 10.08
N SER A 49 7.57 -13.56 10.49
CA SER A 49 8.46 -12.44 10.76
C SER A 49 8.68 -11.64 9.47
N ALA A 50 9.08 -10.37 9.55
CA ALA A 50 9.42 -9.58 8.36
C ALA A 50 10.49 -10.27 7.50
N ILE A 51 11.37 -11.05 8.15
CA ILE A 51 12.41 -11.85 7.50
C ILE A 51 11.80 -13.07 6.79
N ASP A 52 10.89 -13.79 7.43
CA ASP A 52 10.23 -14.94 6.79
C ASP A 52 9.31 -14.51 5.65
N ALA A 53 8.68 -13.34 5.78
CA ALA A 53 7.85 -12.73 4.74
C ALA A 53 8.66 -12.17 3.56
N SER A 54 9.95 -11.91 3.77
CA SER A 54 10.87 -11.54 2.69
C SER A 54 11.47 -12.76 1.98
N TYR A 55 11.29 -13.97 2.52
CA TYR A 55 11.60 -15.22 1.83
C TYR A 55 10.48 -15.71 0.91
N GLU A 56 10.84 -16.68 0.08
CA GLU A 56 9.96 -17.30 -0.88
C GLU A 56 8.97 -18.30 -0.24
N ASP A 57 7.77 -17.84 0.11
CA ASP A 57 6.68 -18.70 0.60
C ASP A 57 5.50 -18.76 -0.40
N PRO A 58 5.07 -19.95 -0.85
CA PRO A 58 3.87 -20.13 -1.68
C PRO A 58 2.59 -19.49 -1.09
N SER A 59 2.49 -19.42 0.24
CA SER A 59 1.37 -18.81 0.96
C SER A 59 1.27 -17.32 0.71
N ILE A 60 2.41 -16.63 0.59
CA ILE A 60 2.48 -15.21 0.25
C ILE A 60 1.99 -14.99 -1.18
N GLU A 61 2.43 -15.84 -2.11
CA GLU A 61 1.98 -15.76 -3.51
C GLU A 61 0.46 -15.93 -3.63
N ALA A 62 -0.08 -16.96 -2.96
CA ALA A 62 -1.51 -17.24 -2.95
C ALA A 62 -2.32 -16.06 -2.37
N LEU A 63 -1.81 -15.41 -1.33
CA LEU A 63 -2.42 -14.21 -0.75
C LEU A 63 -2.45 -13.07 -1.76
N LEU A 64 -1.30 -12.74 -2.37
CA LEU A 64 -1.20 -11.64 -3.34
C LEU A 64 -2.12 -11.86 -4.55
N ARG A 65 -2.16 -13.08 -5.10
CA ARG A 65 -3.08 -13.44 -6.19
C ARG A 65 -4.54 -13.25 -5.80
N ARG A 66 -4.91 -13.62 -4.57
CA ARG A 66 -6.28 -13.41 -4.06
C ARG A 66 -6.62 -11.92 -3.94
N GLU A 67 -5.70 -11.10 -3.46
CA GLU A 67 -5.92 -9.66 -3.36
C GLU A 67 -6.04 -9.00 -4.74
N ILE A 68 -5.28 -9.44 -5.75
CA ILE A 68 -5.44 -8.97 -7.15
C ILE A 68 -6.86 -9.28 -7.64
N VAL A 69 -7.32 -10.53 -7.51
CA VAL A 69 -8.68 -10.92 -7.92
C VAL A 69 -9.74 -10.09 -7.19
N ARG A 70 -9.56 -9.87 -5.89
CA ARG A 70 -10.50 -9.06 -5.09
C ARG A 70 -10.50 -7.60 -5.54
N TYR A 71 -9.33 -7.02 -5.78
CA TYR A 71 -9.17 -5.65 -6.25
C TYR A 71 -9.85 -5.47 -7.61
N ASP A 72 -9.60 -6.35 -8.57
CA ASP A 72 -10.21 -6.30 -9.89
C ASP A 72 -11.74 -6.45 -9.83
N GLN A 73 -12.24 -7.38 -9.00
CA GLN A 73 -13.68 -7.53 -8.79
C GLN A 73 -14.30 -6.29 -8.17
N LYS A 74 -13.63 -5.67 -7.18
CA LYS A 74 -14.09 -4.43 -6.55
C LYS A 74 -14.12 -3.29 -7.56
N LYS A 75 -13.06 -3.15 -8.37
CA LYS A 75 -12.96 -2.15 -9.44
C LYS A 75 -14.07 -2.32 -10.48
N LYS A 76 -14.33 -3.56 -10.94
CA LYS A 76 -15.43 -3.87 -11.87
C LYS A 76 -16.80 -3.50 -11.28
N ARG A 77 -17.06 -3.87 -10.02
CA ARG A 77 -18.32 -3.54 -9.33
C ARG A 77 -18.53 -2.03 -9.19
N GLN A 78 -17.46 -1.29 -8.86
CA GLN A 78 -17.54 0.16 -8.78
C GLN A 78 -17.86 0.80 -10.13
N LEU A 79 -17.24 0.33 -11.21
CA LEU A 79 -17.53 0.80 -12.56
C LEU A 79 -18.97 0.49 -12.97
N THR A 80 -19.46 -0.74 -12.71
CA THR A 80 -20.85 -1.11 -13.05
C THR A 80 -21.86 -0.32 -12.22
N ASN A 81 -21.59 -0.09 -10.93
CA ASN A 81 -22.47 0.70 -10.08
C ASN A 81 -22.48 2.17 -10.50
N SER A 82 -21.31 2.73 -10.85
CA SER A 82 -21.20 4.10 -11.37
C SER A 82 -21.94 4.26 -12.69
N LEU A 83 -21.78 3.32 -13.63
CA LEU A 83 -22.49 3.34 -14.91
C LEU A 83 -24.01 3.19 -14.72
N TYR A 84 -24.44 2.33 -13.79
CA TYR A 84 -25.84 2.17 -13.45
C TYR A 84 -26.44 3.46 -12.88
N ILE A 85 -25.75 4.11 -11.94
CA ILE A 85 -26.16 5.41 -11.36
C ILE A 85 -26.26 6.47 -12.46
N TYR A 86 -25.24 6.60 -13.32
CA TYR A 86 -25.26 7.53 -14.44
C TYR A 86 -26.42 7.25 -15.42
N SER A 87 -26.73 5.98 -15.71
CA SER A 87 -27.86 5.60 -16.56
C SER A 87 -29.22 5.90 -15.93
N MET A 88 -29.34 5.87 -14.60
CA MET A 88 -30.55 6.27 -13.88
C MET A 88 -30.69 7.79 -13.79
N GLU A 89 -29.60 8.51 -13.53
CA GLU A 89 -29.55 9.97 -13.47
C GLU A 89 -29.87 10.63 -14.82
N THR A 90 -29.35 10.07 -15.93
CA THR A 90 -29.67 10.55 -17.28
C THR A 90 -31.12 10.31 -17.69
N VAL A 91 -31.81 9.31 -17.11
CA VAL A 91 -33.24 9.09 -17.31
C VAL A 91 -34.11 10.00 -16.42
N THR A 92 -33.56 10.57 -15.34
CA THR A 92 -34.35 11.30 -14.33
C THR A 92 -34.06 12.79 -14.16
N GLN A 93 -32.99 13.38 -14.72
CA GLN A 93 -32.72 14.81 -14.53
C GLN A 93 -32.49 15.61 -15.82
N THR A 94 -33.56 16.23 -16.30
CA THR A 94 -33.53 17.66 -16.59
C THR A 94 -33.35 18.41 -15.26
N GLY A 95 -32.14 18.88 -14.96
CA GLY A 95 -31.87 19.80 -13.85
C GLY A 95 -30.78 19.33 -12.88
N THR A 96 -29.55 19.87 -13.07
CA THR A 96 -28.52 20.27 -12.08
C THR A 96 -28.48 19.49 -10.75
N THR A 97 -27.40 18.81 -10.34
CA THR A 97 -26.09 19.38 -9.91
C THR A 97 -25.10 18.25 -9.54
N ASP A 98 -23.84 18.43 -9.94
CA ASP A 98 -22.57 18.04 -9.29
C ASP A 98 -22.58 16.93 -8.20
N PHE A 99 -22.13 15.71 -8.56
CA PHE A 99 -21.84 14.61 -7.62
C PHE A 99 -20.41 14.05 -7.78
N SER A 100 -19.41 14.90 -8.09
CA SER A 100 -18.04 14.44 -8.34
C SER A 100 -17.14 14.25 -7.10
N ASP A 101 -17.59 14.53 -5.87
CA ASP A 101 -16.63 14.88 -4.79
C ASP A 101 -16.44 13.91 -3.62
N LYS A 102 -16.99 12.68 -3.63
CA LYS A 102 -16.96 11.82 -2.42
C LYS A 102 -16.32 10.43 -2.52
N VAL A 103 -15.77 10.01 -3.67
CA VAL A 103 -15.25 8.62 -3.80
C VAL A 103 -13.72 8.50 -3.72
N ASP A 104 -12.94 9.58 -3.87
CA ASP A 104 -11.47 9.46 -4.01
C ASP A 104 -10.63 9.87 -2.79
N LYS A 105 -11.24 10.50 -1.77
CA LYS A 105 -10.46 11.09 -0.66
C LYS A 105 -9.78 10.07 0.25
N ALA A 106 -10.43 8.94 0.55
CA ALA A 106 -9.87 7.95 1.48
C ALA A 106 -8.65 7.22 0.90
N THR A 107 -8.69 6.86 -0.38
CA THR A 107 -7.58 6.20 -1.08
C THR A 107 -6.40 7.15 -1.29
N GLN A 108 -6.66 8.40 -1.67
CA GLN A 108 -5.60 9.40 -1.89
C GLN A 108 -4.87 9.78 -0.60
N THR A 109 -5.58 9.87 0.54
CA THR A 109 -4.96 10.31 1.80
C THR A 109 -3.97 9.27 2.35
N GLU A 110 -4.23 7.97 2.13
CA GLU A 110 -3.33 6.89 2.55
C GLU A 110 -2.08 6.78 1.66
N ASP A 111 -2.24 6.95 0.33
CA ASP A 111 -1.13 6.92 -0.62
C ASP A 111 -0.16 8.11 -0.38
N ILE A 112 -0.69 9.29 -0.04
CA ILE A 112 0.11 10.47 0.33
C ILE A 112 0.91 10.21 1.62
N ASN A 113 0.30 9.56 2.61
CA ASN A 113 0.97 9.26 3.87
C ASN A 113 2.12 8.25 3.67
N PHE A 114 1.95 7.26 2.80
CA PHE A 114 3.01 6.30 2.47
C PHE A 114 4.20 6.95 1.75
N LEU A 115 3.93 7.83 0.79
CA LEU A 115 4.96 8.61 0.10
C LEU A 115 5.77 9.48 1.08
N ALA A 116 5.08 10.18 1.99
CA ALA A 116 5.72 11.00 3.01
C ALA A 116 6.65 10.17 3.93
N LYS A 117 6.25 8.95 4.31
CA LYS A 117 7.09 8.04 5.09
C LYS A 117 8.36 7.61 4.34
N ILE A 118 8.25 7.33 3.04
CA ILE A 118 9.41 6.99 2.19
C ILE A 118 10.39 8.15 2.10
N GLU A 119 9.88 9.37 1.86
CA GLU A 119 10.72 10.57 1.78
C GLU A 119 11.47 10.82 3.09
N GLN A 120 10.78 10.67 4.23
CA GLN A 120 11.40 10.82 5.54
C GLN A 120 12.49 9.77 5.81
N ALA A 121 12.25 8.50 5.44
CA ALA A 121 13.24 7.43 5.56
C ALA A 121 14.50 7.68 4.71
N ASN A 122 14.32 8.21 3.50
CA ASN A 122 15.44 8.54 2.61
C ASN A 122 16.30 9.70 3.16
N ILE A 123 15.67 10.73 3.74
CA ILE A 123 16.39 11.84 4.37
C ILE A 123 17.25 11.35 5.53
N LEU A 124 16.70 10.45 6.37
CA LEU A 124 17.42 9.86 7.49
C LEU A 124 18.60 8.98 7.05
N LEU A 125 18.42 8.20 5.97
CA LEU A 125 19.50 7.39 5.42
C LEU A 125 20.66 8.26 4.92
N MET A 126 20.35 9.34 4.20
CA MET A 126 21.35 10.27 3.69
C MET A 126 22.11 11.00 4.80
N SER A 127 21.42 11.38 5.88
CA SER A 127 22.09 12.01 7.03
C SER A 127 23.01 11.03 7.75
N ALA A 128 22.60 9.78 7.94
CA ALA A 128 23.44 8.72 8.54
C ALA A 128 24.69 8.43 7.69
N ILE A 129 24.55 8.35 6.36
CA ILE A 129 25.67 8.17 5.43
C ILE A 129 26.67 9.33 5.55
N ASN A 130 26.18 10.58 5.59
CA ASN A 130 27.04 11.76 5.73
C ASN A 130 27.78 11.79 7.07
N ILE A 131 27.14 11.41 8.17
CA ILE A 131 27.77 11.31 9.49
C ILE A 131 28.88 10.25 9.47
N LEU A 132 28.60 9.05 8.92
CA LEU A 132 29.58 7.98 8.79
C LEU A 132 30.76 8.37 7.89
N ALA A 133 30.51 9.11 6.81
CA ALA A 133 31.56 9.64 5.93
C ALA A 133 32.45 10.66 6.65
N SER A 134 31.87 11.53 7.49
CA SER A 134 32.61 12.53 8.29
C SER A 134 33.44 11.93 9.44
N LEU A 135 33.12 10.73 9.90
CA LEU A 135 33.88 9.99 10.92
C LEU A 135 35.06 9.20 10.32
N ARG A 136 35.10 9.05 8.99
CA ARG A 136 36.12 8.28 8.27
C ARG A 136 37.20 9.17 7.61
N SER A 137 37.06 10.50 7.66
CA SER A 137 38.08 11.49 7.27
C SER A 137 38.91 11.94 8.46
#